data_AF-A0A7W7SZ28-F1
#
_entry.id   AF-A0A7W7SZ28-F1
#
_cell.length_a   1.000
_cell.length_b   1.000
_cell.length_c   1.000
_cell.angle_alpha   90.00
_cell.angle_beta   90.00
_cell.angle_gamma   90.00
#
_symmetry.space_group_name_H-M   'P 1'
#
loop_
_entity.id
_entity.type
_entity.pdbx_description
1 polymer ?
#
loop_
_entity_poly.entity_id
_entity_poly.type
_entity_poly.pdbx_seq_one_letter_code
_entity_poly.pdbx_strand_id
1 'polypeptide(L)'
;MTTTHVNGFYREVARIALSVADKHRFVLGGGVAWVAHGLVSRPTEDVDLFADVDGAAAAATAEVRLALESAGFEVVDEEPDTDLAGLFAGFELDMKDFIVARDGRQLRLTLGRLDRHRSPVVMDLGPVMHVEDLVASKTAALISRREARDYIDVAAALERYSVQRLIELAHRIDPALELDDIRDVGRYLDRLPDQRFARYGLTDPQVRLLRQQLADWPR
;
A
#
# COMPACT_ATOMS: atom_id res chain seq x y z
N MET A 1 6.99 -17.21 -19.03
CA MET A 1 6.17 -16.02 -18.72
C MET A 1 5.33 -16.35 -17.51
N THR A 2 5.86 -16.14 -16.31
CA THR A 2 5.15 -16.41 -15.05
C THR A 2 4.35 -15.17 -14.73
N THR A 3 3.05 -15.21 -15.01
CA THR A 3 2.08 -14.24 -14.50
C THR A 3 2.27 -14.14 -12.99
N THR A 4 2.60 -12.96 -12.49
CA THR A 4 2.76 -12.66 -11.06
C THR A 4 1.38 -12.66 -10.42
N HIS A 5 0.81 -13.85 -10.25
CA HIS A 5 -0.42 -14.02 -9.51
C HIS A 5 -0.15 -13.58 -8.08
N VAL A 6 -0.89 -12.57 -7.60
CA VAL A 6 -1.10 -12.38 -6.17
C VAL A 6 -1.34 -13.76 -5.58
N ASN A 7 -0.47 -14.17 -4.67
CA ASN A 7 -0.48 -15.50 -4.10
C ASN A 7 -1.90 -15.82 -3.59
N GLY A 8 -2.43 -17.01 -3.90
CA GLY A 8 -3.84 -17.36 -3.64
C GLY A 8 -4.31 -17.07 -2.21
N PHE A 9 -3.40 -17.19 -1.24
CA PHE A 9 -3.62 -16.83 0.16
C PHE A 9 -3.93 -15.34 0.40
N TYR A 10 -3.19 -14.43 -0.23
CA TYR A 10 -3.43 -12.98 -0.15
C TYR A 10 -4.77 -12.61 -0.79
N ARG A 11 -5.09 -13.23 -1.93
CA ARG A 11 -6.38 -13.03 -2.62
C ARG A 11 -7.55 -13.52 -1.77
N GLU A 12 -7.37 -14.65 -1.10
CA GLU A 12 -8.39 -15.23 -0.23
C GLU A 12 -8.66 -14.36 1.00
N VAL A 13 -7.61 -13.95 1.72
CA VAL A 13 -7.73 -13.05 2.88
C VAL A 13 -8.40 -11.72 2.46
N ALA A 14 -7.95 -11.11 1.35
CA ALA A 14 -8.54 -9.88 0.84
C ALA A 14 -10.03 -10.03 0.53
N ARG A 15 -10.44 -11.11 -0.15
CA ARG A 15 -11.86 -11.37 -0.47
C ARG A 15 -12.72 -11.55 0.76
N ILE A 16 -12.25 -12.34 1.74
CA ILE A 16 -13.02 -12.60 2.97
C ILE A 16 -13.18 -11.31 3.75
N ALA A 17 -12.09 -10.58 3.99
CA ALA A 17 -12.14 -9.32 4.70
C ALA A 17 -13.05 -8.29 3.99
N LEU A 18 -12.94 -8.14 2.67
CA LEU A 18 -13.79 -7.22 1.90
C LEU A 18 -15.27 -7.61 1.90
N SER A 19 -15.60 -8.91 1.98
CA SER A 19 -16.99 -9.37 1.99
C SER A 19 -17.83 -8.81 3.15
N VAL A 20 -17.17 -8.47 4.27
CA VAL A 20 -17.80 -7.85 5.44
C VAL A 20 -17.44 -6.37 5.58
N ALA A 21 -16.26 -5.95 5.11
CA ALA A 21 -15.77 -4.58 5.24
C ALA A 21 -16.34 -3.61 4.18
N ASP A 22 -16.86 -4.09 3.05
CA ASP A 22 -17.40 -3.23 1.97
C ASP A 22 -18.53 -2.30 2.44
N LYS A 23 -19.37 -2.74 3.40
CA LYS A 23 -20.42 -1.89 3.99
C LYS A 23 -19.86 -0.69 4.77
N HIS A 24 -18.60 -0.77 5.20
CA HIS A 24 -17.83 0.32 5.81
C HIS A 24 -16.98 1.09 4.79
N ARG A 25 -17.24 0.88 3.49
CA ARG A 25 -16.58 1.53 2.35
C ARG A 25 -15.10 1.19 2.19
N PHE A 26 -14.68 0.03 2.69
CA PHE A 26 -13.32 -0.47 2.47
C PHE A 26 -13.11 -0.91 1.03
N VAL A 27 -11.94 -0.59 0.49
CA VAL A 27 -11.48 -1.00 -0.84
C VAL A 27 -10.07 -1.56 -0.72
N LEU A 28 -9.71 -2.50 -1.59
CA LEU A 28 -8.36 -3.04 -1.66
C LEU A 28 -7.39 -1.96 -2.16
N GLY A 29 -6.36 -1.67 -1.37
CA GLY A 29 -5.27 -0.79 -1.73
C GLY A 29 -3.92 -1.51 -1.72
N GLY A 30 -2.86 -0.71 -1.52
CA GLY A 30 -1.52 -1.23 -1.28
C GLY A 30 -0.95 -2.08 -2.42
N GLY A 31 0.07 -2.87 -2.11
CA GLY A 31 0.79 -3.66 -3.12
C GLY A 31 -0.12 -4.63 -3.90
N VAL A 32 -1.11 -5.23 -3.24
CA VAL A 32 -2.03 -6.18 -3.87
C VAL A 32 -2.89 -5.50 -4.94
N ALA A 33 -3.39 -4.28 -4.68
CA ALA A 33 -4.14 -3.52 -5.68
C ALA A 33 -3.26 -3.10 -6.87
N TRP A 34 -1.99 -2.76 -6.63
CA TRP A 34 -1.03 -2.46 -7.69
C TRP A 34 -0.79 -3.65 -8.62
N VAL A 35 -0.65 -4.87 -8.05
CA VAL A 35 -0.54 -6.10 -8.85
C VAL A 35 -1.86 -6.40 -9.57
N ALA A 36 -3.02 -6.18 -8.94
CA ALA A 36 -4.32 -6.38 -9.57
C ALA A 36 -4.52 -5.49 -10.81
N HIS A 37 -4.03 -4.25 -10.78
CA HIS A 37 -4.01 -3.33 -11.94
C HIS A 37 -2.87 -3.57 -12.94
N GLY A 38 -1.99 -4.55 -12.68
CA GLY A 38 -0.84 -4.86 -13.52
C GLY A 38 0.20 -3.73 -13.59
N LEU A 39 0.34 -2.94 -12.51
CA LEU A 39 1.32 -1.85 -12.44
C LEU A 39 2.72 -2.34 -12.11
N VAL A 40 2.85 -3.36 -11.26
CA VAL A 40 4.14 -3.92 -10.82
C VAL A 40 4.07 -5.44 -10.68
N SER A 41 5.24 -6.07 -10.77
CA SER A 41 5.44 -7.50 -10.53
C SER A 41 6.50 -7.71 -9.45
N ARG A 42 6.21 -7.30 -8.20
CA ARG A 42 7.05 -7.59 -7.03
C ARG A 42 6.28 -8.39 -5.99
N PRO A 43 6.95 -9.16 -5.11
CA PRO A 43 6.29 -9.75 -3.96
C PRO A 43 5.56 -8.68 -3.12
N THR A 44 4.31 -8.99 -2.76
CA THR A 44 3.51 -8.20 -1.81
C THR A 44 3.52 -8.93 -0.48
N GLU A 45 3.81 -8.21 0.61
CA GLU A 45 3.99 -8.81 1.93
C GLU A 45 2.73 -8.64 2.80
N ASP A 46 1.91 -7.65 2.46
CA ASP A 46 0.74 -7.15 3.17
C ASP A 46 -0.53 -7.16 2.30
N VAL A 47 -1.70 -7.18 2.95
CA VAL A 47 -3.00 -6.83 2.37
C VAL A 47 -3.46 -5.55 3.05
N ASP A 48 -3.66 -4.48 2.26
CA ASP A 48 -4.14 -3.21 2.78
C ASP A 48 -5.57 -2.95 2.30
N LEU A 49 -6.48 -2.72 3.24
CA LEU A 49 -7.83 -2.26 2.95
C LEU A 49 -7.99 -0.84 3.47
N PHE A 50 -8.50 0.06 2.62
CA PHE A 50 -8.72 1.45 3.00
C PHE A 50 -10.17 1.88 2.88
N ALA A 51 -10.66 2.57 3.91
CA ALA A 51 -11.91 3.32 3.87
C ALA A 51 -11.60 4.82 3.80
N ASP A 52 -12.53 5.61 3.26
CA ASP A 52 -12.44 7.07 3.18
C ASP A 52 -13.20 7.78 4.33
N VAL A 53 -13.59 7.03 5.36
CA VAL A 53 -14.38 7.52 6.51
C VAL A 53 -13.65 7.23 7.81
N ASP A 54 -13.61 8.22 8.69
CA ASP A 54 -12.99 8.13 10.01
C ASP A 54 -13.69 7.07 10.88
N GLY A 55 -12.93 6.35 11.71
CA GLY A 55 -13.45 5.31 12.59
C GLY A 55 -13.91 4.02 11.89
N ALA A 56 -13.77 3.92 10.57
CA ALA A 56 -14.17 2.74 9.81
C ALA A 56 -13.37 1.49 10.21
N ALA A 57 -12.08 1.65 10.53
CA ALA A 57 -11.22 0.55 10.96
C ALA A 57 -11.73 -0.06 12.28
N ALA A 58 -11.99 0.77 13.29
CA ALA A 58 -12.59 0.34 14.55
C ALA A 58 -13.96 -0.36 14.34
N ALA A 59 -14.81 0.21 13.48
CA ALA A 59 -16.14 -0.35 13.21
C ALA A 59 -16.10 -1.72 12.51
N ALA A 60 -15.14 -1.95 11.60
CA ALA A 60 -15.03 -3.19 10.84
C ALA A 60 -14.22 -4.29 11.55
N THR A 61 -13.41 -3.93 12.55
CA THR A 61 -12.42 -4.81 13.20
C THR A 61 -13.00 -6.15 13.64
N ALA A 62 -14.09 -6.13 14.42
CA ALA A 62 -14.68 -7.36 14.98
C ALA A 62 -15.27 -8.28 13.90
N GLU A 63 -15.88 -7.70 12.87
CA GLU A 63 -16.51 -8.46 11.78
C GLU A 63 -15.47 -9.08 10.85
N VAL A 64 -14.42 -8.32 10.50
CA VAL A 64 -13.30 -8.82 9.69
C VAL A 64 -12.60 -9.98 10.41
N ARG A 65 -12.32 -9.82 11.70
CA ARG A 65 -11.75 -10.88 12.55
C ARG A 65 -12.62 -12.14 12.51
N LEU A 66 -13.92 -12.00 12.84
CA LEU A 66 -14.84 -13.13 12.88
C LEU A 66 -14.96 -13.85 11.53
N ALA A 67 -14.99 -13.10 10.43
CA ALA A 67 -15.08 -13.67 9.09
C ALA A 67 -13.83 -14.49 8.72
N LEU A 68 -12.64 -14.00 9.07
CA LEU A 68 -11.38 -14.71 8.86
C LEU A 68 -11.28 -15.96 9.76
N GLU A 69 -11.61 -15.83 11.04
CA GLU A 69 -11.63 -16.97 11.98
C GLU A 69 -12.63 -18.05 11.54
N SER A 70 -13.82 -17.65 11.06
CA SER A 70 -14.83 -18.57 10.52
C SER A 70 -14.38 -19.28 9.24
N ALA A 71 -13.45 -18.68 8.49
CA ALA A 71 -12.80 -19.28 7.33
C ALA A 71 -11.56 -20.12 7.68
N GLY A 72 -11.31 -20.35 8.98
CA GLY A 72 -10.23 -21.20 9.47
C GLY A 72 -8.86 -20.52 9.53
N PHE A 73 -8.81 -19.18 9.53
CA PHE A 73 -7.57 -18.46 9.78
C PHE A 73 -7.37 -18.21 11.28
N GLU A 74 -6.12 -18.27 11.71
CA GLU A 74 -5.71 -17.70 12.99
C GLU A 74 -5.52 -16.19 12.80
N VAL A 75 -6.12 -15.38 13.65
CA VAL A 75 -6.05 -13.92 13.59
C VAL A 75 -5.55 -13.40 14.92
N VAL A 76 -4.43 -12.69 14.93
CA VAL A 76 -3.92 -12.00 16.12
C VAL A 76 -3.79 -10.52 15.81
N ASP A 77 -4.04 -9.68 16.82
CA ASP A 77 -3.76 -8.26 16.68
C ASP A 77 -2.24 -8.07 16.55
N GLU A 78 -1.80 -7.28 15.58
CA GLU A 78 -0.42 -6.82 15.55
C GLU A 78 -0.33 -5.65 16.53
N GLU A 79 0.31 -5.87 17.68
CA GLU A 79 0.51 -4.79 18.65
C GLU A 79 1.44 -3.73 18.04
N PRO A 80 1.04 -2.45 18.00
CA PRO A 80 1.95 -1.39 17.64
C PRO A 80 3.12 -1.38 18.63
N ASP A 81 4.33 -1.13 18.13
CA ASP A 81 5.52 -1.00 18.98
C ASP A 81 5.20 -0.02 20.12
N THR A 82 5.23 -0.53 21.35
CA THR A 82 4.43 -0.05 22.50
C THR A 82 4.71 1.39 22.93
N ASP A 83 5.77 2.01 22.40
CA ASP A 83 6.15 3.40 22.68
C ASP A 83 5.30 4.44 21.94
N LEU A 84 4.65 4.09 20.82
CA LEU A 84 3.88 5.04 20.00
C LEU A 84 2.37 5.03 20.27
N ALA A 85 1.83 3.91 20.74
CA ALA A 85 0.39 3.73 20.96
C ALA A 85 -0.19 4.70 22.01
N GLY A 86 0.62 5.04 23.03
CA GLY A 86 0.23 6.01 24.07
C GLY A 86 0.37 7.48 23.68
N LEU A 87 1.03 7.80 22.54
CA LEU A 87 1.33 9.17 22.12
C LEU A 87 0.27 9.77 21.18
N PHE A 88 -0.51 8.93 20.50
CA PHE A 88 -1.53 9.36 19.54
C PHE A 88 -2.91 8.80 19.90
N ALA A 89 -3.60 9.49 20.83
CA ALA A 89 -5.02 9.22 21.09
C ALA A 89 -5.82 9.30 19.76
N GLY A 90 -6.37 8.17 19.32
CA GLY A 90 -7.15 8.07 18.07
C GLY A 90 -6.51 7.26 16.95
N PHE A 91 -5.25 6.83 17.05
CA PHE A 91 -4.59 6.02 16.02
C PHE A 91 -5.34 4.69 15.74
N GLU A 92 -5.88 4.07 16.79
CA GLU A 92 -6.67 2.83 16.70
C GLU A 92 -8.04 3.03 16.04
N LEU A 93 -8.54 4.27 15.93
CA LEU A 93 -9.82 4.54 15.27
C LEU A 93 -9.70 4.38 13.75
N ASP A 94 -8.57 4.81 13.22
CA ASP A 94 -8.33 4.93 11.78
C ASP A 94 -7.41 3.84 11.24
N MET A 95 -6.76 3.05 12.11
CA MET A 95 -5.94 1.94 11.68
C MET A 95 -6.05 0.72 12.61
N LYS A 96 -6.13 -0.47 12.02
CA LYS A 96 -6.04 -1.75 12.70
C LYS A 96 -5.19 -2.71 11.90
N ASP A 97 -4.18 -3.28 12.54
CA ASP A 97 -3.33 -4.31 11.95
C ASP A 97 -3.62 -5.68 12.58
N PHE A 98 -3.68 -6.70 11.72
CA PHE A 98 -3.78 -8.10 12.10
C PHE A 98 -2.63 -8.89 11.49
N ILE A 99 -2.14 -9.90 12.20
CA ILE A 99 -1.45 -11.03 11.58
C ILE A 99 -2.48 -12.13 11.33
N VAL A 100 -2.60 -12.53 10.07
CA VAL A 100 -3.53 -13.57 9.59
C VAL A 100 -2.72 -14.76 9.13
N ALA A 101 -2.94 -15.93 9.75
CA ALA A 101 -2.16 -17.13 9.51
C ALA A 101 -3.02 -18.37 9.22
N ARG A 102 -2.49 -19.28 8.39
CA ARG A 102 -3.04 -20.64 8.15
C ARG A 102 -1.95 -21.53 7.55
N ASP A 103 -1.84 -22.77 8.01
CA ASP A 103 -0.94 -23.80 7.47
C ASP A 103 0.54 -23.36 7.37
N GLY A 104 1.06 -22.70 8.42
CA GLY A 104 2.45 -22.21 8.46
C GLY A 104 2.73 -21.01 7.55
N ARG A 105 1.68 -20.39 7.01
CA ARG A 105 1.76 -19.16 6.22
C ARG A 105 1.12 -18.03 7.00
N GLN A 106 1.68 -16.83 6.89
CA GLN A 106 1.13 -15.63 7.52
C GLN A 106 1.24 -14.42 6.59
N LEU A 107 0.35 -13.46 6.77
CA LEU A 107 0.46 -12.12 6.20
C LEU A 107 -0.07 -11.09 7.20
N ARG A 108 0.34 -9.84 6.98
CA ARG A 108 -0.22 -8.69 7.68
C ARG A 108 -1.44 -8.16 6.90
N LEU A 109 -2.57 -8.00 7.59
CA LEU A 109 -3.76 -7.34 7.08
C LEU A 109 -3.92 -6.00 7.80
N THR A 110 -3.89 -4.91 7.05
CA THR A 110 -4.12 -3.55 7.57
C THR A 110 -5.50 -3.06 7.13
N LEU A 111 -6.30 -2.62 8.09
CA LEU A 111 -7.47 -1.78 7.86
C LEU A 111 -7.06 -0.34 8.16
N GLY A 112 -7.13 0.56 7.18
CA GLY A 112 -6.71 1.95 7.35
C GLY A 112 -7.72 2.97 6.82
N ARG A 113 -7.57 4.22 7.27
CA ARG A 113 -8.24 5.40 6.70
C ARG A 113 -7.33 5.99 5.62
N LEU A 114 -7.82 6.11 4.38
CA LEU A 114 -7.12 6.82 3.31
C LEU A 114 -8.11 7.52 2.38
N ASP A 115 -7.85 8.81 2.09
CA ASP A 115 -8.65 9.60 1.17
C ASP A 115 -8.50 9.05 -0.24
N ARG A 116 -9.60 9.10 -0.99
CA ARG A 116 -9.63 8.73 -2.40
C ARG A 116 -10.55 9.67 -3.16
N HIS A 117 -10.20 9.98 -4.39
CA HIS A 117 -10.94 10.92 -5.22
C HIS A 117 -11.71 10.25 -6.36
N ARG A 118 -11.49 8.95 -6.59
CA ARG A 118 -12.19 8.17 -7.60
C ARG A 118 -13.00 7.06 -6.96
N SER A 119 -14.07 6.67 -7.66
CA SER A 119 -14.81 5.46 -7.32
C SER A 119 -13.91 4.22 -7.49
N PRO A 120 -14.00 3.22 -6.61
CA PRO A 120 -13.27 1.98 -6.77
C PRO A 120 -13.74 1.22 -8.01
N VAL A 121 -12.85 0.37 -8.52
CA VAL A 121 -13.12 -0.56 -9.62
C VAL A 121 -13.44 -1.92 -9.02
N VAL A 122 -14.62 -2.47 -9.34
CA VAL A 122 -14.98 -3.81 -8.88
C VAL A 122 -14.24 -4.86 -9.71
N MET A 123 -13.51 -5.75 -9.03
CA MET A 123 -12.73 -6.83 -9.63
C MET A 123 -13.05 -8.16 -8.91
N ASP A 124 -12.44 -9.27 -9.34
CA ASP A 124 -12.61 -10.60 -8.72
C ASP A 124 -12.23 -10.68 -7.22
N LEU A 125 -11.54 -9.65 -6.71
CA LEU A 125 -11.15 -9.53 -5.31
C LEU A 125 -12.17 -8.74 -4.47
N GLY A 126 -13.13 -8.07 -5.11
CA GLY A 126 -13.99 -7.06 -4.51
C GLY A 126 -13.68 -5.66 -5.05
N PRO A 127 -14.10 -4.59 -4.35
CA PRO A 127 -13.78 -3.22 -4.75
C PRO A 127 -12.28 -2.95 -4.58
N VAL A 128 -11.61 -2.53 -5.65
CA VAL A 128 -10.19 -2.20 -5.68
C VAL A 128 -10.03 -0.71 -5.92
N MET A 129 -9.11 -0.07 -5.19
CA MET A 129 -8.81 1.35 -5.34
C MET A 129 -8.46 1.68 -6.80
N HIS A 130 -8.95 2.83 -7.27
CA HIS A 130 -8.66 3.29 -8.62
C HIS A 130 -7.16 3.56 -8.80
N VAL A 131 -6.65 3.29 -10.00
CA VAL A 131 -5.21 3.44 -10.34
C VAL A 131 -4.64 4.81 -9.98
N GLU A 132 -5.42 5.88 -10.22
CA GLU A 132 -5.02 7.26 -9.92
C GLU A 132 -4.82 7.53 -8.41
N ASP A 133 -5.69 6.97 -7.56
CA ASP A 133 -5.57 7.11 -6.10
C ASP A 133 -4.45 6.21 -5.54
N LEU A 134 -4.22 5.05 -6.17
CA LEU A 134 -3.08 4.18 -5.85
C LEU A 134 -1.74 4.86 -6.12
N VAL A 135 -1.55 5.47 -7.30
CA VAL A 135 -0.30 6.18 -7.61
C VAL A 135 -0.13 7.44 -6.76
N ALA A 136 -1.23 8.14 -6.45
CA ALA A 136 -1.23 9.31 -5.58
C ALA A 136 -0.75 8.95 -4.16
N SER A 137 -1.38 7.96 -3.54
CA SER A 137 -1.06 7.55 -2.16
C SER A 137 0.34 6.97 -2.04
N LYS A 138 0.77 6.22 -3.05
CA LYS A 138 2.13 5.69 -3.13
C LYS A 138 3.17 6.79 -3.28
N THR A 139 2.87 7.82 -4.06
CA THR A 139 3.76 8.96 -4.26
C THR A 139 3.85 9.80 -2.99
N ALA A 140 2.73 10.03 -2.29
CA ALA A 140 2.73 10.68 -0.98
C ALA A 140 3.57 9.89 0.03
N ALA A 141 3.44 8.55 0.08
CA ALA A 141 4.27 7.69 0.90
C ALA A 141 5.77 7.77 0.53
N LEU A 142 6.10 7.82 -0.76
CA LEU A 142 7.49 8.00 -1.19
C LEU A 142 8.07 9.31 -0.62
N ILE A 143 7.31 10.41 -0.71
CA ILE A 143 7.76 11.73 -0.24
C ILE A 143 7.96 11.74 1.27
N SER A 144 7.05 11.13 2.03
CA SER A 144 7.09 11.15 3.50
C SER A 144 8.11 10.20 4.12
N ARG A 145 8.23 8.95 3.65
CA ARG A 145 9.09 7.93 4.29
C ARG A 145 10.25 7.42 3.45
N ARG A 146 10.25 7.63 2.14
CA ARG A 146 11.39 7.32 1.23
C ARG A 146 11.83 5.84 1.25
N GLU A 147 10.89 4.91 1.40
CA GLU A 147 11.18 3.48 1.40
C GLU A 147 11.53 2.95 0.00
N ALA A 148 12.44 1.98 -0.09
CA ALA A 148 12.89 1.43 -1.38
C ALA A 148 11.75 0.85 -2.24
N ARG A 149 10.73 0.24 -1.61
CA ARG A 149 9.53 -0.25 -2.30
C ARG A 149 8.71 0.86 -2.95
N ASP A 150 8.71 2.05 -2.35
CA ASP A 150 7.94 3.18 -2.88
C ASP A 150 8.62 3.76 -4.13
N TYR A 151 9.96 3.77 -4.18
CA TYR A 151 10.69 4.11 -5.41
C TYR A 151 10.40 3.12 -6.55
N ILE A 152 10.31 1.82 -6.25
CA ILE A 152 9.99 0.79 -7.25
C ILE A 152 8.61 1.04 -7.85
N ASP A 153 7.61 1.23 -6.97
CA ASP A 153 6.22 1.43 -7.39
C ASP A 153 6.07 2.76 -8.15
N VAL A 154 6.68 3.86 -7.67
CA VAL A 154 6.66 5.16 -8.35
C VAL A 154 7.40 5.13 -9.69
N ALA A 155 8.54 4.45 -9.79
CA ALA A 155 9.25 4.30 -11.06
C ALA A 155 8.42 3.57 -12.12
N ALA A 156 7.66 2.54 -11.73
CA ALA A 156 6.72 1.88 -12.63
C ALA A 156 5.57 2.82 -13.06
N ALA A 157 5.05 3.65 -12.14
CA ALA A 157 4.04 4.64 -12.49
C ALA A 157 4.55 5.70 -13.49
N LEU A 158 5.85 6.01 -13.48
CA LEU A 158 6.46 6.97 -14.42
C LEU A 158 6.42 6.52 -15.89
N GLU A 159 6.09 5.25 -16.17
CA GLU A 159 5.81 4.79 -17.55
C GLU A 159 4.52 5.40 -18.12
N ARG A 160 3.60 5.86 -17.25
CA ARG A 160 2.28 6.38 -17.63
C ARG A 160 2.03 7.83 -17.17
N TYR A 161 2.77 8.29 -16.18
CA TYR A 161 2.60 9.61 -15.57
C TYR A 161 3.92 10.38 -15.58
N SER A 162 3.86 11.70 -15.76
CA SER A 162 5.03 12.55 -15.53
C SER A 162 5.27 12.72 -14.03
N VAL A 163 6.52 13.06 -13.65
CA VAL A 163 6.89 13.44 -12.28
C VAL A 163 5.97 14.53 -11.74
N GLN A 164 5.74 15.59 -12.52
CA GLN A 164 4.83 16.69 -12.14
C GLN A 164 3.43 16.15 -11.83
N ARG A 165 2.91 15.26 -12.68
CA ARG A 165 1.58 14.70 -12.46
C ARG A 165 1.52 13.86 -11.19
N LEU A 166 2.54 13.05 -10.90
CA LEU A 166 2.59 12.27 -9.66
C LEU A 166 2.62 13.16 -8.42
N ILE A 167 3.39 14.26 -8.46
CA ILE A 167 3.44 15.25 -7.37
C ILE A 167 2.08 15.94 -7.17
N GLU A 168 1.41 16.35 -8.25
CA GLU A 168 0.06 16.94 -8.19
C GLU A 168 -0.94 15.97 -7.58
N LEU A 169 -0.87 14.70 -7.97
CA LEU A 169 -1.72 13.64 -7.45
C LEU A 169 -1.49 13.42 -5.95
N ALA A 170 -0.24 13.37 -5.51
CA ALA A 170 0.14 13.22 -4.11
C ALA A 170 -0.39 14.38 -3.24
N HIS A 171 -0.27 15.63 -3.70
CA HIS A 171 -0.76 16.80 -2.96
C HIS A 171 -2.27 16.81 -2.75
N ARG A 172 -3.05 16.13 -3.60
CA ARG A 172 -4.51 16.03 -3.38
C ARG A 172 -4.83 15.16 -2.17
N ILE A 173 -4.01 14.15 -1.90
CA ILE A 173 -4.16 13.27 -0.74
C ILE A 173 -3.53 13.90 0.50
N ASP A 174 -2.36 14.51 0.35
CA ASP A 174 -1.66 15.17 1.45
C ASP A 174 -1.25 16.59 1.04
N PRO A 175 -2.09 17.60 1.34
CA PRO A 175 -1.77 19.00 1.06
C PRO A 175 -0.60 19.56 1.88
N ALA A 176 -0.12 18.84 2.89
CA ALA A 176 0.99 19.27 3.74
C ALA A 176 2.37 18.92 3.17
N LEU A 177 2.44 18.18 2.05
CA LEU A 177 3.71 17.87 1.40
C LEU A 177 4.43 19.14 0.95
N GLU A 178 5.66 19.33 1.44
CA GLU A 178 6.44 20.52 1.12
C GLU A 178 7.39 20.29 -0.06
N LEU A 179 7.79 21.38 -0.73
CA LEU A 179 8.71 21.31 -1.87
C LEU A 179 10.06 20.70 -1.50
N ASP A 180 10.54 20.95 -0.28
CA ASP A 180 11.82 20.42 0.17
C ASP A 180 11.75 18.90 0.43
N ASP A 181 10.62 18.38 0.93
CA ASP A 181 10.43 16.93 1.06
C ASP A 181 10.48 16.22 -0.30
N ILE A 182 9.90 16.85 -1.33
CA ILE A 182 9.91 16.34 -2.70
C ILE A 182 11.34 16.30 -3.24
N ARG A 183 12.15 17.34 -3.01
CA ARG A 183 13.55 17.37 -3.43
C ARG A 183 14.39 16.33 -2.69
N ASP A 184 14.11 16.13 -1.41
CA ASP A 184 14.82 15.17 -0.58
C ASP A 184 14.64 13.72 -1.03
N VAL A 185 13.52 13.36 -1.66
CA VAL A 185 13.36 12.07 -2.34
C VAL A 185 14.46 11.86 -3.39
N GLY A 186 14.70 12.86 -4.25
CA GLY A 186 15.76 12.79 -5.26
C GLY A 186 17.15 12.67 -4.64
N ARG A 187 17.47 13.56 -3.70
CA ARG A 187 18.76 13.56 -2.99
C ARG A 187 19.02 12.30 -2.18
N TYR A 188 17.95 11.66 -1.68
CA TYR A 188 18.05 10.40 -0.97
C TYR A 188 18.31 9.24 -1.94
N LEU A 189 17.61 9.20 -3.08
CA LEU A 189 17.83 8.20 -4.12
C LEU A 189 19.30 8.19 -4.58
N ASP A 190 19.92 9.35 -4.76
CA ASP A 190 21.33 9.49 -5.16
C ASP A 190 22.31 8.80 -4.20
N ARG A 191 21.93 8.64 -2.91
CA ARG A 191 22.76 8.06 -1.86
C ARG A 191 22.30 6.66 -1.43
N LEU A 192 21.12 6.22 -1.88
CA LEU A 192 20.52 4.95 -1.50
C LEU A 192 21.31 3.79 -2.13
N PRO A 193 21.84 2.80 -1.38
CA PRO A 193 22.59 1.70 -1.96
C PRO A 193 21.71 0.75 -2.77
N ASP A 194 22.20 0.27 -3.93
CA ASP A 194 21.46 -0.61 -4.84
C ASP A 194 20.98 -1.92 -4.18
N GLN A 195 21.72 -2.41 -3.16
CA GLN A 195 21.35 -3.59 -2.37
C GLN A 195 19.98 -3.47 -1.70
N ARG A 196 19.49 -2.25 -1.43
CA ARG A 196 18.14 -2.02 -0.89
C ARG A 196 17.06 -2.45 -1.87
N PHE A 197 17.29 -2.28 -3.18
CA PHE A 197 16.37 -2.72 -4.23
C PHE A 197 16.49 -4.22 -4.52
N ALA A 198 17.70 -4.78 -4.40
CA ALA A 198 17.93 -6.22 -4.59
C ALA A 198 17.12 -7.09 -3.61
N ARG A 199 16.80 -6.59 -2.41
CA ARG A 199 15.89 -7.26 -1.46
C ARG A 199 14.48 -7.51 -2.01
N TYR A 200 14.05 -6.70 -2.97
CA TYR A 200 12.78 -6.84 -3.68
C TYR A 200 12.93 -7.61 -5.00
N GLY A 201 14.09 -8.24 -5.24
CA GLY A 201 14.35 -9.06 -6.42
C GLY A 201 14.77 -8.28 -7.66
N LEU A 202 15.07 -6.98 -7.54
CA LEU A 202 15.58 -6.20 -8.68
C LEU A 202 17.02 -6.59 -9.01
N THR A 203 17.26 -6.86 -10.28
CA THR A 203 18.59 -7.06 -10.86
C THR A 203 19.28 -5.71 -11.13
N ASP A 204 20.61 -5.69 -11.24
CA ASP A 204 21.36 -4.45 -11.51
C ASP A 204 20.85 -3.66 -12.73
N PRO A 205 20.49 -4.30 -13.88
CA PRO A 205 19.86 -3.59 -14.99
C PRO A 205 18.54 -2.92 -14.62
N GLN A 206 17.71 -3.57 -13.80
CA GLN A 206 16.43 -3.00 -13.35
C GLN A 206 16.65 -1.84 -12.38
N VAL A 207 17.66 -1.91 -11.50
CA VAL A 207 18.00 -0.79 -10.61
C VAL A 207 18.50 0.42 -11.42
N ARG A 208 19.32 0.20 -12.46
CA ARG A 208 19.72 1.28 -13.38
C ARG A 208 18.55 1.92 -14.10
N LEU A 209 17.60 1.11 -14.58
CA LEU A 209 16.38 1.62 -15.23
C LEU A 209 15.54 2.44 -14.26
N LEU A 210 15.32 1.96 -13.03
CA LEU A 210 14.60 2.68 -11.98
C LEU A 210 15.22 4.06 -11.73
N ARG A 211 16.55 4.12 -11.60
CA ARG A 211 17.28 5.39 -11.40
C ARG A 211 17.14 6.33 -12.59
N GLN A 212 17.16 5.78 -13.80
CA GLN A 212 16.95 6.55 -15.02
C GLN A 212 15.52 7.12 -15.10
N GLN A 213 14.51 6.33 -14.78
CA GLN A 213 13.11 6.79 -14.76
C GLN A 213 12.91 7.93 -13.77
N LEU A 214 13.57 7.86 -12.61
CA LEU A 214 13.50 8.87 -11.57
C LEU A 214 14.50 10.03 -11.76
N ALA A 215 15.23 10.08 -12.88
CA ALA A 215 16.27 11.09 -13.12
C ALA A 215 15.73 12.52 -13.15
N ASP A 216 14.49 12.69 -13.63
CA ASP A 216 13.80 13.99 -13.74
C ASP A 216 13.09 14.42 -12.45
N TRP A 217 13.18 13.60 -11.39
CA TRP A 217 12.63 13.97 -10.09
C TRP A 217 13.33 15.24 -9.54
N PRO A 218 12.70 16.11 -8.72
CA PRO A 218 13.38 17.27 -8.16
C PRO A 218 14.55 16.91 -7.23
N ARG A 219 15.52 17.83 -7.09
CA ARG A 219 16.64 17.78 -6.14
C ARG A 219 16.88 19.16 -5.56
#